data_AF-A0A7S0CX98-F1
#
_entry.id   AF-A0A7S0CX98-F1
#
_cell.length_a   1.000
_cell.length_b   1.000
_cell.length_c   1.000
_cell.angle_alpha   90.00
_cell.angle_beta   90.00
_cell.angle_gamma   90.00
#
_symmetry.space_group_name_H-M   'P 1'
#
loop_
_entity.id
_entity.type
_entity.pdbx_description
1 polymer ?
#
loop_
_entity_poly.entity_id
_entity_poly.type
_entity_poly.pdbx_seq_one_letter_code
_entity_poly.pdbx_strand_id
1 'polypeptide(L)'
;MASASPAKMKVADLRAALAERGVSTAGLKAELVQRLERKMAEERRVDVPRGSFGLNSSTPPRASPSSTSGVPSTSGAAFGSPHRHHAEARVTLSPHRHHEQRRGLWGVPMSEAESGEGDATRDRVLVLSSALREEQLVVARERDARLADRERRAEAEEALSHARAQLQKHDEEVASLRKAIAHGRSENEAVAAQLTKSFADLRAERERRTTLESEIARLKESLDSRDGIIESKMEEIQGLIGEAAEQRVRTETLRERLGETRVALADAETKLSVSAEALAEHKDRARALALHDPNPGIIQALENKLDEANAVTTALQAAASAAAEEAAERKSDAERADASLAAARETIEKLESKVRHLEGALAQSEASCLLHATELEQTRWREAAAGTHAAHAEEKLKELRDASAELERRADVAQRASLRDAGRLEAAEAALTRADDRARLASEEKEKLAEEARIA
;
A
#
# COMPACT_ATOMS: atom_id res chain seq x y z
N MET A 1 33.68 9.94 -34.48
CA MET A 1 33.43 9.61 -35.90
C MET A 1 31.96 9.77 -36.17
N ALA A 2 31.57 10.58 -37.15
CA ALA A 2 30.17 10.94 -37.44
C ALA A 2 29.28 9.70 -37.59
N SER A 3 28.24 9.61 -36.76
CA SER A 3 27.29 8.50 -36.72
C SER A 3 26.39 8.52 -37.96
N ALA A 4 26.87 7.97 -39.06
CA ALA A 4 26.02 7.67 -40.21
C ALA A 4 24.98 6.63 -39.79
N SER A 5 23.69 6.90 -40.01
CA SER A 5 22.64 5.93 -39.74
C SER A 5 22.90 4.64 -40.53
N PRO A 6 22.86 3.45 -39.89
CA PRO A 6 23.20 2.18 -40.53
C PRO A 6 22.37 1.86 -41.77
N ALA A 7 21.13 2.35 -41.85
CA ALA A 7 20.30 2.25 -43.06
C ALA A 7 20.94 2.84 -44.32
N LYS A 8 21.82 3.84 -44.19
CA LYS A 8 22.47 4.55 -45.31
C LYS A 8 23.82 3.94 -45.72
N MET A 9 24.32 2.95 -44.99
CA MET A 9 25.60 2.30 -45.27
C MET A 9 25.50 1.33 -46.45
N LYS A 10 26.62 1.13 -47.17
CA LYS A 10 26.73 0.08 -48.19
C LYS A 10 26.88 -1.29 -47.51
N VAL A 11 26.52 -2.36 -48.19
CA VAL A 11 26.54 -3.73 -47.62
C VAL A 11 27.95 -4.15 -47.18
N ALA A 12 28.98 -3.72 -47.92
CA ALA A 12 30.38 -3.97 -47.54
C ALA A 12 30.74 -3.31 -46.20
N ASP A 13 30.35 -2.04 -46.02
CA ASP A 13 30.62 -1.28 -44.79
C ASP A 13 29.83 -1.85 -43.60
N LEU A 14 28.59 -2.32 -43.83
CA LEU A 14 27.77 -2.98 -42.80
C LEU A 14 28.40 -4.29 -42.33
N ARG A 15 28.94 -5.09 -43.26
CA ARG A 15 29.63 -6.34 -42.91
C ARG A 15 30.94 -6.08 -42.17
N ALA A 16 31.71 -5.07 -42.58
CA ALA A 16 32.92 -4.66 -41.88
C ALA A 16 32.61 -4.20 -40.45
N ALA A 17 31.60 -3.33 -40.28
CA ALA A 17 31.20 -2.81 -38.97
C ALA A 17 30.55 -3.87 -38.05
N LEU A 18 29.92 -4.92 -38.62
CA LEU A 18 29.47 -6.10 -37.87
C LEU A 18 30.63 -7.02 -37.50
N ALA A 19 31.59 -7.22 -38.40
CA ALA A 19 32.78 -8.03 -38.17
C ALA A 19 33.68 -7.44 -37.07
N GLU A 20 33.90 -6.12 -37.07
CA GLU A 20 34.60 -5.40 -36.00
C GLU A 20 33.93 -5.61 -34.63
N ARG A 21 32.61 -5.81 -34.60
CA ARG A 21 31.82 -6.05 -33.39
C ARG A 21 31.60 -7.54 -33.08
N GLY A 22 32.25 -8.43 -33.83
CA GLY A 22 32.19 -9.89 -33.64
C GLY A 22 30.83 -10.52 -33.94
N VAL A 23 30.03 -9.93 -34.84
CA VAL A 23 28.65 -10.36 -35.14
C VAL A 23 28.58 -10.98 -36.54
N SER A 24 27.71 -11.98 -36.70
CA SER A 24 27.50 -12.68 -37.98
C SER A 24 27.17 -11.73 -39.14
N THR A 25 27.95 -11.85 -40.22
CA THR A 25 27.89 -11.01 -41.45
C THR A 25 27.03 -11.62 -42.58
N ALA A 26 26.38 -12.75 -42.33
CA ALA A 26 25.54 -13.45 -43.30
C ALA A 26 24.10 -12.87 -43.35
N GLY A 27 23.55 -12.69 -44.55
CA GLY A 27 22.16 -12.25 -44.73
C GLY A 27 21.99 -11.06 -45.68
N LEU A 28 20.73 -10.68 -45.89
CA LEU A 28 20.30 -9.55 -46.71
C LEU A 28 20.57 -8.21 -46.02
N LYS A 29 20.63 -7.12 -46.80
CA LYS A 29 20.98 -5.78 -46.29
C LYS A 29 20.12 -5.36 -45.09
N ALA A 30 18.80 -5.63 -45.13
CA ALA A 30 17.88 -5.26 -44.06
C ALA A 30 18.24 -5.96 -42.72
N GLU A 31 18.63 -7.22 -42.77
CA GLU A 31 19.02 -7.99 -41.58
C GLU A 31 20.35 -7.51 -41.00
N LEU A 32 21.30 -7.15 -41.86
CA LEU A 32 22.59 -6.58 -41.44
C LEU A 32 22.39 -5.22 -40.77
N VAL A 33 21.48 -4.38 -41.28
CA VAL A 33 21.12 -3.10 -40.67
C VAL A 33 20.48 -3.32 -39.29
N GLN A 34 19.48 -4.20 -39.19
CA GLN A 34 18.79 -4.47 -37.91
C GLN A 34 19.75 -5.03 -36.85
N ARG A 35 20.67 -5.93 -37.24
CA ARG A 35 21.67 -6.46 -36.30
C ARG A 35 22.65 -5.40 -35.85
N LEU A 36 23.09 -4.52 -36.75
CA LEU A 36 24.01 -3.44 -36.39
C LEU A 36 23.32 -2.38 -35.51
N GLU A 37 22.05 -2.07 -35.78
CA GLU A 37 21.24 -1.18 -34.94
C GLU A 37 21.04 -1.74 -33.53
N ARG A 38 20.72 -3.04 -33.42
CA ARG A 38 20.55 -3.72 -32.13
C ARG A 38 21.84 -3.70 -31.31
N LYS A 39 22.98 -4.04 -31.93
CA LYS A 39 24.29 -4.00 -31.27
C LYS A 39 24.73 -2.58 -30.86
N MET A 40 24.49 -1.58 -31.71
CA MET A 40 24.75 -0.18 -31.35
C MET A 40 23.86 0.31 -30.20
N ALA A 41 22.62 -0.21 -30.09
CA ALA A 41 21.73 0.10 -28.97
C ALA A 41 22.16 -0.59 -27.67
N GLU A 42 22.71 -1.80 -27.75
CA GLU A 42 23.31 -2.52 -26.61
C GLU A 42 24.58 -1.81 -26.11
N GLU A 43 25.49 -1.40 -27.01
CA GLU A 43 26.70 -0.64 -26.66
C GLU A 43 26.35 0.68 -25.95
N ARG A 44 25.33 1.41 -26.43
CA ARG A 44 24.84 2.64 -25.79
C ARG A 44 24.25 2.44 -24.39
N ARG A 45 23.79 1.23 -24.06
CA ARG A 45 23.27 0.90 -22.72
C ARG A 45 24.39 0.56 -21.73
N VAL A 46 25.55 0.13 -22.22
CA VAL A 46 26.70 -0.26 -21.40
C VAL A 46 27.57 0.96 -21.05
N ASP A 47 27.58 2.00 -21.89
CA ASP A 47 28.40 3.22 -21.71
C ASP A 47 27.80 4.28 -20.75
N VAL A 48 26.83 3.94 -19.89
CA VAL A 48 26.41 4.86 -18.80
C VAL A 48 27.30 4.58 -17.58
N PRO A 49 28.27 5.47 -17.24
CA PRO A 49 29.06 5.26 -16.05
C PRO A 49 28.18 5.42 -14.82
N ARG A 50 28.20 4.38 -13.99
CA ARG A 50 27.56 4.31 -12.68
C ARG A 50 28.26 5.30 -11.75
N GLY A 51 27.87 6.57 -11.80
CA GLY A 51 28.44 7.62 -10.96
C GLY A 51 27.65 8.92 -11.03
N SER A 52 27.30 9.44 -9.85
CA SER A 52 26.74 10.78 -9.60
C SER A 52 25.25 10.97 -9.91
N PHE A 53 24.40 10.66 -8.91
CA PHE A 53 23.14 11.38 -8.74
C PHE A 53 23.45 12.79 -8.22
N GLY A 54 23.85 13.66 -9.15
CA GLY A 54 23.92 15.11 -8.96
C GLY A 54 22.56 15.72 -9.26
N LEU A 55 22.04 16.44 -8.26
CA LEU A 55 20.89 17.34 -8.31
C LEU A 55 20.85 18.15 -9.61
N ASN A 56 19.84 17.92 -10.45
CA ASN A 56 19.44 18.89 -11.46
C ASN A 56 17.97 19.24 -11.22
N SER A 57 17.80 20.38 -10.56
CA SER A 57 16.59 21.17 -10.52
C SER A 57 16.03 21.40 -11.92
N SER A 58 14.77 21.04 -12.13
CA SER A 58 13.99 21.53 -13.26
C SER A 58 12.55 21.71 -12.80
N THR A 59 12.30 22.88 -12.22
CA THR A 59 10.97 23.48 -12.09
C THR A 59 10.42 23.79 -13.49
N PRO A 60 9.18 23.41 -13.83
CA PRO A 60 8.41 24.06 -14.88
C PRO A 60 7.46 25.13 -14.30
N PRO A 61 7.00 26.07 -15.13
CA PRO A 61 6.64 27.41 -14.68
C PRO A 61 5.20 27.55 -14.18
N ARG A 62 5.08 28.50 -13.25
CA ARG A 62 3.87 29.16 -12.78
C ARG A 62 3.08 29.76 -13.96
N ALA A 63 1.85 29.31 -14.14
CA ALA A 63 0.83 29.99 -14.92
C ALA A 63 -0.44 30.12 -14.08
N SER A 64 -0.75 31.36 -13.68
CA SER A 64 -2.11 31.74 -13.27
C SER A 64 -2.99 31.85 -14.52
N PRO A 65 -4.31 31.64 -14.38
CA PRO A 65 -5.17 32.77 -14.68
C PRO A 65 -6.29 32.96 -13.65
N SER A 66 -6.77 34.20 -13.65
CA SER A 66 -7.80 34.77 -12.81
C SER A 66 -9.22 34.39 -13.24
N SER A 67 -10.13 34.61 -12.30
CA SER A 67 -11.55 35.02 -12.44
C SER A 67 -12.57 34.01 -12.97
N THR A 68 -13.47 33.59 -12.08
CA THR A 68 -14.93 33.78 -12.26
C THR A 68 -15.63 33.88 -10.90
N SER A 69 -16.35 34.98 -10.75
CA SER A 69 -17.33 35.28 -9.72
C SER A 69 -18.56 34.36 -9.84
N GLY A 70 -19.06 33.86 -8.72
CA GLY A 70 -20.31 33.09 -8.65
C GLY A 70 -20.81 32.91 -7.22
N VAL A 71 -21.52 33.93 -6.74
CA VAL A 71 -22.64 34.01 -5.76
C VAL A 71 -22.81 32.89 -4.70
N PRO A 72 -23.09 33.25 -3.43
CA PRO A 72 -23.22 32.32 -2.30
C PRO A 72 -24.64 31.73 -2.18
N SER A 73 -24.74 30.52 -1.62
CA SER A 73 -25.99 29.98 -1.07
C SER A 73 -25.68 28.85 -0.10
N THR A 74 -25.67 29.15 1.20
CA THR A 74 -26.21 28.24 2.21
C THR A 74 -27.01 29.06 3.22
N SER A 75 -28.31 28.84 3.20
CA SER A 75 -29.32 29.31 4.13
C SER A 75 -29.57 28.24 5.20
N GLY A 76 -29.99 28.67 6.40
CA GLY A 76 -30.55 27.82 7.46
C GLY A 76 -29.68 27.73 8.71
N ALA A 77 -29.51 28.80 9.49
CA ALA A 77 -30.41 29.25 10.57
C ALA A 77 -30.43 28.33 11.81
N ALA A 78 -29.85 28.81 12.91
CA ALA A 78 -30.59 29.22 14.12
C ALA A 78 -29.63 29.33 15.32
N PHE A 79 -29.27 30.54 15.74
CA PHE A 79 -29.17 30.87 17.16
C PHE A 79 -29.29 32.39 17.32
N GLY A 80 -30.25 32.79 18.14
CA GLY A 80 -30.76 34.15 18.24
C GLY A 80 -29.86 35.15 18.97
N SER A 81 -29.94 36.38 18.48
CA SER A 81 -29.62 37.71 19.00
C SER A 81 -28.94 37.88 20.37
N PRO A 82 -27.92 38.76 20.42
CA PRO A 82 -27.59 39.53 21.62
C PRO A 82 -28.39 40.85 21.64
N HIS A 83 -29.30 41.00 22.61
CA HIS A 83 -29.86 42.30 23.00
C HIS A 83 -29.29 42.70 24.35
N ARG A 84 -28.16 43.42 24.34
CA ARG A 84 -27.74 44.27 25.46
C ARG A 84 -28.43 45.62 25.29
N HIS A 85 -29.58 45.80 25.95
CA HIS A 85 -29.99 47.14 26.34
C HIS A 85 -29.24 47.50 27.61
N HIS A 86 -28.28 48.42 27.49
CA HIS A 86 -27.82 49.22 28.61
C HIS A 86 -28.98 50.16 28.99
N ALA A 87 -29.77 49.77 29.98
CA ALA A 87 -30.62 50.71 30.70
C ALA A 87 -29.78 51.27 31.85
N GLU A 88 -29.29 52.49 31.65
CA GLU A 88 -28.75 53.32 32.72
C GLU A 88 -29.90 53.67 33.68
N ALA A 89 -30.08 52.88 34.73
CA ALA A 89 -30.84 53.28 35.90
C ALA A 89 -29.83 53.76 36.95
N ARG A 90 -29.52 55.05 36.93
CA ARG A 90 -28.95 55.77 38.07
C ARG A 90 -29.96 55.70 39.21
N VAL A 91 -29.82 54.73 40.10
CA VAL A 91 -30.51 54.73 41.39
C VAL A 91 -29.67 55.55 42.36
N THR A 92 -29.80 56.88 42.26
CA THR A 92 -29.45 57.79 43.34
C THR A 92 -30.52 57.67 44.42
N LEU A 93 -30.35 56.74 45.36
CA LEU A 93 -31.12 56.77 46.61
C LEU A 93 -30.35 57.62 47.62
N SER A 94 -30.57 58.93 47.52
CA SER A 94 -30.39 59.83 48.65
C SER A 94 -31.30 59.39 49.80
N PRO A 95 -30.83 59.38 51.05
CA PRO A 95 -31.70 59.11 52.20
C PRO A 95 -32.71 60.25 52.34
N HIS A 96 -33.95 60.04 51.91
CA HIS A 96 -35.06 60.92 52.28
C HIS A 96 -35.32 60.76 53.78
N ARG A 97 -34.78 61.69 54.58
CA ARG A 97 -35.24 61.99 55.93
C ARG A 97 -36.72 62.33 55.87
N HIS A 98 -37.57 61.36 56.19
CA HIS A 98 -38.96 61.65 56.55
C HIS A 98 -38.95 62.36 57.90
N HIS A 99 -39.18 63.67 57.86
CA HIS A 99 -39.70 64.42 59.01
C HIS A 99 -41.12 63.90 59.30
N GLU A 100 -41.22 62.93 60.21
CA GLU A 100 -42.51 62.63 60.83
C GLU A 100 -42.90 63.79 61.74
N GLN A 101 -43.85 64.59 61.25
CA GLN A 101 -44.66 65.49 62.03
C GLN A 101 -45.45 64.68 63.07
N ARG A 102 -45.07 64.76 64.34
CA ARG A 102 -45.98 64.44 65.45
C ARG A 102 -46.73 65.71 65.83
N ARG A 103 -47.96 65.84 65.30
CA ARG A 103 -49.04 66.56 65.99
C ARG A 103 -49.64 65.59 67.01
N GLY A 104 -49.72 66.06 68.25
CA GLY A 104 -50.39 65.42 69.37
C GLY A 104 -50.10 66.24 70.63
N LEU A 105 -50.78 67.39 70.75
CA LEU A 105 -51.65 67.69 71.89
C LEU A 105 -51.15 67.13 73.22
N TRP A 106 -50.57 67.98 74.07
CA TRP A 106 -50.96 68.18 75.47
C TRP A 106 -50.53 69.60 75.86
N GLY A 107 -51.48 70.53 75.83
CA GLY A 107 -51.36 71.77 76.58
C GLY A 107 -51.66 71.44 78.04
N VAL A 108 -50.76 71.81 78.94
CA VAL A 108 -51.05 71.89 80.37
C VAL A 108 -51.16 73.38 80.70
N PRO A 109 -52.36 73.91 81.00
CA PRO A 109 -52.47 75.18 81.67
C PRO A 109 -52.02 74.98 83.12
N MET A 110 -51.01 75.75 83.52
CA MET A 110 -50.67 75.96 84.92
C MET A 110 -51.79 76.81 85.53
N SER A 111 -52.66 76.17 86.31
CA SER A 111 -53.54 76.85 87.26
C SER A 111 -53.12 76.43 88.67
N GLU A 112 -52.78 77.42 89.47
CA GLU A 112 -52.47 77.32 90.89
C GLU A 112 -53.66 76.74 91.65
N ALA A 113 -53.50 75.53 92.20
CA ALA A 113 -54.21 75.08 93.40
C ALA A 113 -53.57 73.77 93.92
N GLU A 114 -53.14 73.83 95.17
CA GLU A 114 -53.16 72.72 96.14
C GLU A 114 -52.11 71.58 96.01
N SER A 115 -51.03 71.78 96.78
CA SER A 115 -50.38 70.80 97.68
C SER A 115 -50.39 69.30 97.33
N GLY A 116 -49.20 68.76 97.00
CA GLY A 116 -48.80 67.40 97.42
C GLY A 116 -48.63 66.28 96.38
N GLU A 117 -48.57 66.57 95.06
CA GLU A 117 -48.61 65.52 94.01
C GLU A 117 -47.42 65.51 93.02
N GLY A 118 -46.27 66.07 93.42
CA GLY A 118 -45.08 66.22 92.57
C GLY A 118 -44.23 64.96 92.38
N ASP A 119 -44.29 64.00 93.31
CA ASP A 119 -43.43 62.80 93.26
C ASP A 119 -44.06 61.68 92.41
N ALA A 120 -45.38 61.48 92.51
CA ALA A 120 -46.09 60.46 91.71
C ALA A 120 -46.07 60.75 90.19
N THR A 121 -46.05 62.03 89.81
CA THR A 121 -45.95 62.45 88.40
C THR A 121 -44.54 62.29 87.84
N ARG A 122 -43.50 62.54 88.65
CA ARG A 122 -42.09 62.27 88.30
C ARG A 122 -41.82 60.78 88.12
N ASP A 123 -42.30 59.94 89.04
CA ASP A 123 -42.15 58.48 88.95
C ASP A 123 -42.83 57.92 87.70
N ARG A 124 -44.01 58.44 87.35
CA ARG A 124 -44.73 58.05 86.12
C ARG A 124 -43.97 58.44 84.85
N VAL A 125 -43.33 59.61 84.82
CA VAL A 125 -42.48 60.04 83.68
C VAL A 125 -41.22 59.18 83.57
N LEU A 126 -40.60 58.82 84.70
CA LEU A 126 -39.44 57.92 84.72
C LEU A 126 -39.81 56.53 84.19
N VAL A 127 -40.94 55.95 84.62
CA VAL A 127 -41.45 54.66 84.14
C VAL A 127 -41.76 54.68 82.64
N LEU A 128 -42.37 55.76 82.13
CA LEU A 128 -42.62 55.90 80.69
C LEU A 128 -41.33 56.07 79.88
N SER A 129 -40.35 56.78 80.43
CA SER A 129 -39.04 56.95 79.79
C SER A 129 -38.21 55.66 79.78
N SER A 130 -38.31 54.83 80.83
CA SER A 130 -37.68 53.51 80.87
C SER A 130 -38.36 52.55 79.91
N ALA A 131 -39.70 52.54 79.87
CA ALA A 131 -40.47 51.73 78.91
C ALA A 131 -40.13 52.09 77.45
N LEU A 132 -40.00 53.38 77.12
CA LEU A 132 -39.63 53.83 75.78
C LEU A 132 -38.18 53.46 75.41
N ARG A 133 -37.25 53.47 76.37
CA ARG A 133 -35.88 52.96 76.17
C ARG A 133 -35.87 51.45 75.95
N GLU A 134 -36.67 50.71 76.71
CA GLU A 134 -36.83 49.26 76.53
C GLU A 134 -37.41 48.91 75.16
N GLU A 135 -38.44 49.63 74.69
CA GLU A 135 -38.96 49.48 73.33
C GLU A 135 -37.91 49.79 72.26
N GLN A 136 -37.13 50.86 72.44
CA GLN A 136 -36.03 51.18 71.52
C GLN A 136 -34.95 50.08 71.48
N LEU A 137 -34.63 49.47 72.62
CA LEU A 137 -33.70 48.34 72.70
C LEU A 137 -34.27 47.07 72.04
N VAL A 138 -35.57 46.79 72.20
CA VAL A 138 -36.24 45.67 71.51
C VAL A 138 -36.22 45.90 70.01
N VAL A 139 -36.55 47.11 69.54
CA VAL A 139 -36.51 47.47 68.11
C VAL A 139 -35.09 47.37 67.56
N ALA A 140 -34.07 47.77 68.32
CA ALA A 140 -32.67 47.59 67.92
C ALA A 140 -32.30 46.11 67.78
N ARG A 141 -32.63 45.28 68.79
CA ARG A 141 -32.41 43.81 68.73
C ARG A 141 -33.15 43.14 67.58
N GLU A 142 -34.37 43.57 67.27
CA GLU A 142 -35.12 43.07 66.11
C GLU A 142 -34.47 43.47 64.79
N ARG A 143 -33.92 44.69 64.70
CA ARG A 143 -33.17 45.13 63.51
C ARG A 143 -31.91 44.29 63.34
N ASP A 144 -31.16 44.07 64.42
CA ASP A 144 -29.95 43.26 64.41
C ASP A 144 -30.26 41.79 64.06
N ALA A 145 -31.35 41.23 64.61
CA ALA A 145 -31.81 39.89 64.25
C ALA A 145 -32.22 39.79 62.77
N ARG A 146 -32.90 40.80 62.23
CA ARG A 146 -33.25 40.87 60.80
C ARG A 146 -32.02 41.02 59.91
N LEU A 147 -30.99 41.74 60.35
CA LEU A 147 -29.72 41.85 59.64
C LEU A 147 -28.97 40.51 59.64
N ALA A 148 -28.83 39.86 60.80
CA ALA A 148 -28.24 38.53 60.91
C ALA A 148 -28.97 37.49 60.06
N ASP A 149 -30.30 37.53 59.99
CA ASP A 149 -31.07 36.66 59.12
C ASP A 149 -30.91 36.99 57.62
N ARG A 150 -30.59 38.24 57.26
CA ARG A 150 -30.26 38.59 55.87
C ARG A 150 -28.87 38.10 55.50
N GLU A 151 -27.91 38.23 56.40
CA GLU A 151 -26.54 37.73 56.22
C GLU A 151 -26.54 36.20 56.07
N ARG A 152 -27.22 35.46 56.95
CA ARG A 152 -27.37 33.99 56.81
C ARG A 152 -28.02 33.57 55.50
N ARG A 153 -29.00 34.34 54.99
CA ARG A 153 -29.61 34.07 53.68
C ARG A 153 -28.64 34.35 52.55
N ALA A 154 -27.88 35.44 52.61
CA ALA A 154 -26.86 35.76 51.62
C ALA A 154 -25.76 34.68 51.59
N GLU A 155 -25.25 34.25 52.75
CA GLU A 155 -24.28 33.15 52.86
C GLU A 155 -24.84 31.84 52.28
N ALA A 156 -26.11 31.51 52.56
CA ALA A 156 -26.77 30.34 51.99
C ALA A 156 -26.94 30.44 50.46
N GLU A 157 -27.28 31.61 49.94
CA GLU A 157 -27.38 31.88 48.50
C GLU A 157 -26.02 31.76 47.81
N GLU A 158 -24.95 32.29 48.42
CA GLU A 158 -23.57 32.15 47.94
C GLU A 158 -23.14 30.68 47.93
N ALA A 159 -23.39 29.94 49.01
CA ALA A 159 -23.12 28.51 49.08
C ALA A 159 -23.88 27.72 48.00
N LEU A 160 -25.15 28.04 47.77
CA LEU A 160 -25.95 27.45 46.68
C LEU A 160 -25.40 27.82 45.30
N SER A 161 -24.90 29.05 45.12
CA SER A 161 -24.28 29.47 43.86
C SER A 161 -22.99 28.70 43.58
N HIS A 162 -22.15 28.48 44.60
CA HIS A 162 -20.95 27.68 44.52
C HIS A 162 -21.27 26.20 44.22
N ALA A 163 -22.26 25.63 44.90
CA ALA A 163 -22.71 24.26 44.65
C ALA A 163 -23.24 24.09 43.20
N ARG A 164 -24.02 25.06 42.70
CA ARG A 164 -24.49 25.05 41.30
C ARG A 164 -23.34 25.14 40.31
N ALA A 165 -22.34 25.99 40.57
CA ALA A 165 -21.16 26.10 39.72
C ALA A 165 -20.32 24.79 39.71
N GLN A 166 -20.23 24.10 40.84
CA GLN A 166 -19.58 22.78 40.93
C GLN A 166 -20.35 21.72 40.14
N LEU A 167 -21.67 21.68 40.26
CA LEU A 167 -22.51 20.76 39.47
C LEU A 167 -22.36 21.01 37.96
N GLN A 168 -22.31 22.26 37.52
CA GLN A 168 -22.07 22.59 36.11
C GLN A 168 -20.72 22.06 35.62
N LYS A 169 -19.65 22.20 36.41
CA LYS A 169 -18.34 21.64 36.08
C LYS A 169 -18.40 20.11 35.94
N HIS A 170 -19.07 19.44 36.88
CA HIS A 170 -19.24 17.98 36.79
C HIS A 170 -20.10 17.56 35.59
N ASP A 171 -21.13 18.32 35.23
CA ASP A 171 -21.94 18.05 34.04
C ASP A 171 -21.10 18.21 32.74
N GLU A 172 -20.22 19.21 32.70
CA GLU A 172 -19.26 19.40 31.60
C GLU A 172 -18.25 18.25 31.52
N GLU A 173 -17.69 17.80 32.66
CA GLU A 173 -16.81 16.64 32.76
C GLU A 173 -17.51 15.37 32.27
N VAL A 174 -18.73 15.10 32.74
CA VAL A 174 -19.53 13.94 32.32
C VAL A 174 -19.85 14.00 30.82
N ALA A 175 -20.16 15.18 30.29
CA ALA A 175 -20.38 15.37 28.85
C ALA A 175 -19.11 15.07 28.04
N SER A 176 -17.93 15.49 28.54
CA SER A 176 -16.64 15.20 27.92
C SER A 176 -16.32 13.70 27.92
N LEU A 177 -16.56 13.01 29.03
CA LEU A 177 -16.37 11.57 29.16
C LEU A 177 -17.32 10.79 28.26
N ARG A 178 -18.58 11.21 28.15
CA ARG A 178 -19.55 10.60 27.23
C ARG A 178 -19.09 10.70 25.77
N LYS A 179 -18.53 11.85 25.37
CA LYS A 179 -17.95 12.03 24.03
C LYS A 179 -16.74 11.11 23.81
N ALA A 180 -15.84 11.00 24.79
CA ALA A 180 -14.69 10.10 24.72
C ALA A 180 -15.11 8.63 24.60
N ILE A 181 -16.11 8.19 25.37
CA ILE A 181 -16.66 6.83 25.28
C ILE A 181 -17.29 6.57 23.90
N ALA A 182 -18.04 7.54 23.36
CA ALA A 182 -18.62 7.42 22.02
C ALA A 182 -17.54 7.29 20.94
N HIS A 183 -16.47 8.08 21.04
CA HIS A 183 -15.32 7.97 20.15
C HIS A 183 -14.66 6.60 20.25
N GLY A 184 -14.34 6.13 21.46
CA GLY A 184 -13.74 4.82 21.68
C GLY A 184 -14.61 3.66 21.17
N ARG A 185 -15.95 3.79 21.24
CA ARG A 185 -16.86 2.82 20.62
C ARG A 185 -16.76 2.83 19.10
N SER A 186 -16.74 4.01 18.48
CA SER A 186 -16.59 4.12 17.01
C SER A 186 -15.25 3.57 16.52
N GLU A 187 -14.16 3.78 17.27
CA GLU A 187 -12.86 3.20 16.96
C GLU A 187 -12.87 1.67 17.09
N ASN A 188 -13.47 1.14 18.16
CA ASN A 188 -13.61 -0.30 18.34
C ASN A 188 -14.45 -0.94 17.23
N GLU A 189 -15.52 -0.29 16.79
CA GLU A 189 -16.33 -0.73 15.65
C GLU A 189 -15.53 -0.72 14.34
N ALA A 190 -14.73 0.33 14.11
CA ALA A 190 -13.85 0.41 12.94
C ALA A 190 -12.77 -0.69 12.95
N VAL A 191 -12.15 -0.96 14.11
CA VAL A 191 -11.19 -2.05 14.27
C VAL A 191 -11.85 -3.41 14.07
N ALA A 192 -13.05 -3.62 14.61
CA ALA A 192 -13.81 -4.85 14.38
C ALA A 192 -14.14 -5.04 12.89
N ALA A 193 -14.54 -3.99 12.18
CA ALA A 193 -14.78 -4.03 10.74
C ALA A 193 -13.50 -4.37 9.96
N GLN A 194 -12.36 -3.77 10.32
CA GLN A 194 -11.07 -4.10 9.70
C GLN A 194 -10.67 -5.56 9.95
N LEU A 195 -10.86 -6.07 11.17
CA LEU A 195 -10.59 -7.47 11.50
C LEU A 195 -11.47 -8.42 10.70
N THR A 196 -12.78 -8.17 10.62
CA THR A 196 -13.69 -9.01 9.82
C THR A 196 -13.30 -9.06 8.35
N LYS A 197 -12.89 -7.92 7.76
CA LYS A 197 -12.36 -7.85 6.40
C LYS A 197 -11.08 -8.68 6.26
N SER A 198 -10.10 -8.50 7.16
CA SER A 198 -8.86 -9.26 7.12
C SER A 198 -9.09 -10.78 7.26
N PHE A 199 -10.07 -11.21 8.06
CA PHE A 199 -10.46 -12.61 8.16
C PHE A 199 -11.14 -13.13 6.90
N ALA A 200 -11.92 -12.30 6.20
CA ALA A 200 -12.50 -12.67 4.90
C ALA A 200 -11.40 -12.83 3.84
N ASP A 201 -10.45 -11.90 3.78
CA ASP A 201 -9.31 -11.96 2.86
C ASP A 201 -8.44 -13.21 3.14
N LEU A 202 -8.16 -13.50 4.41
CA LEU A 202 -7.45 -14.72 4.82
C LEU A 202 -8.20 -16.02 4.48
N ARG A 203 -9.54 -16.01 4.44
CA ARG A 203 -10.32 -17.18 3.98
C ARG A 203 -10.19 -17.36 2.48
N ALA A 204 -10.33 -16.28 1.70
CA ALA A 204 -10.16 -16.33 0.25
C ALA A 204 -8.74 -16.80 -0.15
N GLU A 205 -7.70 -16.34 0.56
CA GLU A 205 -6.33 -16.82 0.34
C GLU A 205 -6.15 -18.30 0.68
N ARG A 206 -6.80 -18.81 1.73
CA ARG A 206 -6.79 -20.24 2.04
C ARG A 206 -7.47 -21.06 0.95
N GLU A 207 -8.58 -20.59 0.41
CA GLU A 207 -9.27 -21.25 -0.71
C GLU A 207 -8.38 -21.29 -1.96
N ARG A 208 -7.76 -20.16 -2.33
CA ARG A 208 -6.77 -20.10 -3.43
C ARG A 208 -5.60 -21.05 -3.22
N ARG A 209 -5.12 -21.16 -1.97
CA ARG A 209 -4.05 -22.11 -1.63
C ARG A 209 -4.51 -23.55 -1.85
N THR A 210 -5.72 -23.92 -1.42
CA THR A 210 -6.24 -25.29 -1.65
C THR A 210 -6.44 -25.61 -3.13
N THR A 211 -6.86 -24.63 -3.94
CA THR A 211 -6.97 -24.83 -5.39
C THR A 211 -5.60 -25.04 -6.03
N LEU A 212 -4.60 -24.23 -5.67
CA LEU A 212 -3.22 -24.40 -6.16
C LEU A 212 -2.61 -25.73 -5.72
N GLU A 213 -2.84 -26.16 -4.47
CA GLU A 213 -2.40 -27.47 -3.97
C GLU A 213 -3.04 -28.61 -4.78
N SER A 214 -4.32 -28.48 -5.17
CA SER A 214 -4.99 -29.46 -6.04
C SER A 214 -4.44 -29.48 -7.47
N GLU A 215 -4.07 -28.32 -8.03
CA GLU A 215 -3.44 -28.22 -9.35
C GLU A 215 -2.04 -28.84 -9.35
N ILE A 216 -1.25 -28.57 -8.30
CA ILE A 216 0.07 -29.19 -8.11
C ILE A 216 -0.06 -30.71 -8.04
N ALA A 217 -1.04 -31.24 -7.31
CA ALA A 217 -1.28 -32.68 -7.22
C ALA A 217 -1.60 -33.29 -8.60
N ARG A 218 -2.48 -32.65 -9.38
CA ARG A 218 -2.79 -33.08 -10.76
C ARG A 218 -1.58 -33.03 -11.69
N LEU A 219 -0.75 -31.99 -11.58
CA LEU A 219 0.46 -31.88 -12.39
C LEU A 219 1.48 -32.95 -12.04
N LYS A 220 1.63 -33.30 -10.75
CA LYS A 220 2.47 -34.40 -10.30
C LYS A 220 1.99 -35.74 -10.85
N GLU A 221 0.70 -36.05 -10.72
CA GLU A 221 0.13 -37.28 -11.30
C GLU A 221 0.31 -37.35 -12.82
N SER A 222 0.13 -36.23 -13.53
CA SER A 222 0.42 -36.17 -14.96
C SER A 222 1.90 -36.38 -15.28
N LEU A 223 2.81 -35.96 -14.41
CA LEU A 223 4.25 -36.15 -14.61
C LEU A 223 4.62 -37.62 -14.35
N ASP A 224 4.15 -38.21 -13.26
CA ASP A 224 4.35 -39.62 -12.92
C ASP A 224 3.81 -40.54 -14.04
N SER A 225 2.64 -40.20 -14.61
CA SER A 225 2.08 -40.94 -15.76
C SER A 225 2.96 -40.87 -17.01
N ARG A 226 3.62 -39.74 -17.25
CA ARG A 226 4.54 -39.57 -18.39
C ARG A 226 5.84 -40.31 -18.16
N ASP A 227 6.37 -40.28 -16.95
CA ASP A 227 7.56 -41.04 -16.58
C ASP A 227 7.32 -42.55 -16.75
N GLY A 228 6.16 -43.06 -16.33
CA GLY A 228 5.76 -44.45 -16.59
C GLY A 228 5.65 -44.80 -18.09
N ILE A 229 5.13 -43.89 -18.93
CA ILE A 229 5.12 -44.08 -20.39
C ILE A 229 6.54 -44.10 -20.96
N ILE A 230 7.42 -43.24 -20.46
CA ILE A 230 8.82 -43.17 -20.89
C ILE A 230 9.54 -44.46 -20.52
N GLU A 231 9.35 -44.98 -19.29
CA GLU A 231 9.89 -46.27 -18.85
C GLU A 231 9.42 -47.41 -19.75
N SER A 232 8.11 -47.52 -20.00
CA SER A 232 7.56 -48.53 -20.91
C SER A 232 8.16 -48.44 -22.31
N LYS A 233 8.31 -47.23 -22.87
CA LYS A 233 8.95 -47.05 -24.18
C LYS A 233 10.44 -47.37 -24.16
N MET A 234 11.14 -47.11 -23.06
CA MET A 234 12.54 -47.51 -22.92
C MET A 234 12.67 -49.03 -22.91
N GLU A 235 11.77 -49.75 -22.23
CA GLU A 235 11.71 -51.22 -22.27
C GLU A 235 11.42 -51.74 -23.69
N GLU A 236 10.45 -51.15 -24.40
CA GLU A 236 10.17 -51.50 -25.80
C GLU A 236 11.39 -51.30 -26.70
N ILE A 237 12.08 -50.16 -26.58
CA ILE A 237 13.30 -49.87 -27.36
C ILE A 237 14.41 -50.87 -27.03
N GLN A 238 14.60 -51.22 -25.76
CA GLN A 238 15.58 -52.23 -25.36
C GLN A 238 15.26 -53.60 -25.95
N GLY A 239 13.97 -53.99 -25.98
CA GLY A 239 13.49 -55.19 -26.65
C GLY A 239 13.85 -55.20 -28.14
N LEU A 240 13.53 -54.11 -28.85
CA LEU A 240 13.85 -53.96 -30.28
C LEU A 240 15.35 -53.99 -30.57
N ILE A 241 16.18 -53.41 -29.68
CA ILE A 241 17.65 -53.50 -29.79
C ILE A 241 18.12 -54.95 -29.65
N GLY A 242 17.55 -55.69 -28.69
CA GLY A 242 17.84 -57.12 -28.50
C GLY A 242 17.48 -57.95 -29.74
N GLU A 243 16.26 -57.77 -30.25
CA GLU A 243 15.81 -58.43 -31.48
C GLU A 243 16.70 -58.09 -32.67
N ALA A 244 17.07 -56.82 -32.86
CA ALA A 244 17.97 -56.40 -33.92
C ALA A 244 19.36 -57.03 -33.79
N ALA A 245 19.88 -57.19 -32.56
CA ALA A 245 21.14 -57.88 -32.32
C ALA A 245 21.06 -59.37 -32.68
N GLU A 246 19.97 -60.06 -32.31
CA GLU A 246 19.72 -61.44 -32.72
C GLU A 246 19.64 -61.58 -34.23
N GLN A 247 18.93 -60.67 -34.91
CA GLN A 247 18.83 -60.68 -36.37
C GLN A 247 20.19 -60.45 -37.03
N ARG A 248 21.04 -59.57 -36.48
CA ARG A 248 22.42 -59.40 -36.99
C ARG A 248 23.22 -60.70 -36.93
N VAL A 249 23.21 -61.38 -35.78
CA VAL A 249 23.87 -62.68 -35.62
C VAL A 249 23.30 -63.71 -36.61
N ARG A 250 21.97 -63.78 -36.77
CA ARG A 250 21.33 -64.64 -37.78
C ARG A 250 21.81 -64.32 -39.19
N THR A 251 21.90 -63.04 -39.57
CA THR A 251 22.40 -62.67 -40.90
C THR A 251 23.88 -62.99 -41.08
N GLU A 252 24.71 -62.85 -40.05
CA GLU A 252 26.13 -63.22 -40.09
C GLU A 252 26.29 -64.72 -40.32
N THR A 253 25.59 -65.56 -39.53
CA THR A 253 25.63 -67.02 -39.73
C THR A 253 25.14 -67.43 -41.12
N LEU A 254 24.09 -66.78 -41.66
CA LEU A 254 23.64 -67.04 -43.03
C LEU A 254 24.68 -66.61 -44.07
N ARG A 255 25.39 -65.50 -43.86
CA ARG A 255 26.50 -65.08 -44.73
C ARG A 255 27.66 -66.07 -44.70
N GLU A 256 28.01 -66.59 -43.53
CA GLU A 256 29.05 -67.63 -43.38
C GLU A 256 28.67 -68.88 -44.18
N ARG A 257 27.44 -69.38 -44.00
CA ARG A 257 26.91 -70.53 -44.76
C ARG A 257 26.89 -70.27 -46.27
N LEU A 258 26.51 -69.07 -46.70
CA LEU A 258 26.59 -68.67 -48.11
C LEU A 258 28.05 -68.68 -48.61
N GLY A 259 29.00 -68.21 -47.81
CA GLY A 259 30.43 -68.31 -48.09
C GLY A 259 30.89 -69.75 -48.29
N GLU A 260 30.53 -70.65 -47.37
CA GLU A 260 30.83 -72.09 -47.47
C GLU A 260 30.26 -72.70 -48.75
N THR A 261 28.99 -72.40 -49.07
CA THR A 261 28.36 -72.90 -50.31
C THR A 261 29.00 -72.35 -51.58
N ARG A 262 29.48 -71.11 -51.59
CA ARG A 262 30.21 -70.52 -52.72
C ARG A 262 31.55 -71.21 -52.95
N VAL A 263 32.29 -71.50 -51.88
CA VAL A 263 33.54 -72.27 -51.97
C VAL A 263 33.26 -73.67 -52.51
N ALA A 264 32.24 -74.35 -51.97
CA ALA A 264 31.84 -75.68 -52.45
C ALA A 264 31.41 -75.66 -53.93
N LEU A 265 30.73 -74.60 -54.39
CA LEU A 265 30.37 -74.42 -55.79
C LEU A 265 31.61 -74.20 -56.66
N ALA A 266 32.55 -73.35 -56.26
CA ALA A 266 33.81 -73.14 -56.99
C ALA A 266 34.63 -74.45 -57.11
N ASP A 267 34.67 -75.26 -56.05
CA ASP A 267 35.28 -76.59 -56.08
C ASP A 267 34.55 -77.55 -57.03
N ALA A 268 33.22 -77.44 -57.12
CA ALA A 268 32.44 -78.24 -58.06
C ALA A 268 32.63 -77.76 -59.51
N GLU A 269 32.69 -76.46 -59.75
CA GLU A 269 32.95 -75.85 -61.06
C GLU A 269 34.34 -76.21 -61.57
N THR A 270 35.38 -76.18 -60.73
CA THR A 270 36.73 -76.62 -61.11
C THR A 270 36.78 -78.12 -61.41
N LYS A 271 36.07 -78.95 -60.64
CA LYS A 271 35.93 -80.39 -60.97
C LYS A 271 35.18 -80.59 -62.29
N LEU A 272 34.12 -79.81 -62.52
CA LEU A 272 33.35 -79.83 -63.75
C LEU A 272 34.17 -79.38 -64.95
N SER A 273 34.97 -78.30 -64.83
CA SER A 273 35.83 -77.81 -65.91
C SER A 273 36.88 -78.83 -66.28
N VAL A 274 37.53 -79.46 -65.30
CA VAL A 274 38.47 -80.58 -65.53
C VAL A 274 37.77 -81.75 -66.23
N SER A 275 36.56 -82.10 -65.81
CA SER A 275 35.79 -83.17 -66.46
C SER A 275 35.32 -82.80 -67.87
N ALA A 276 35.01 -81.53 -68.11
CA ALA A 276 34.57 -81.00 -69.39
C ALA A 276 35.72 -80.89 -70.39
N GLU A 277 36.92 -80.49 -69.95
CA GLU A 277 38.15 -80.53 -70.72
C GLU A 277 38.50 -81.97 -71.10
N ALA A 278 38.38 -82.93 -70.17
CA ALA A 278 38.57 -84.35 -70.49
C ALA A 278 37.56 -84.87 -71.52
N LEU A 279 36.28 -84.44 -71.44
CA LEU A 279 35.26 -84.75 -72.44
C LEU A 279 35.51 -84.03 -73.77
N ALA A 280 36.04 -82.81 -73.76
CA ALA A 280 36.39 -82.04 -74.95
C ALA A 280 37.56 -82.68 -75.68
N GLU A 281 38.62 -83.10 -74.98
CA GLU A 281 39.70 -83.91 -75.57
C GLU A 281 39.17 -85.20 -76.20
N HIS A 282 38.18 -85.84 -75.56
CA HIS A 282 37.52 -87.03 -76.08
C HIS A 282 36.66 -86.75 -77.32
N LYS A 283 36.01 -85.57 -77.37
CA LYS A 283 35.24 -85.08 -78.51
C LYS A 283 36.12 -84.58 -79.65
N ASP A 284 37.27 -83.97 -79.38
CA ASP A 284 38.22 -83.52 -80.39
C ASP A 284 38.94 -84.70 -81.04
N ARG A 285 39.20 -85.77 -80.28
CA ARG A 285 39.55 -87.10 -80.84
C ARG A 285 38.44 -87.68 -81.73
N ALA A 286 37.17 -87.45 -81.41
CA ALA A 286 36.03 -87.89 -82.21
C ALA A 286 35.75 -86.98 -83.43
N ARG A 287 36.08 -85.68 -83.35
CA ARG A 287 35.95 -84.70 -84.45
C ARG A 287 37.09 -84.80 -85.46
N ALA A 288 38.27 -85.26 -85.06
CA ALA A 288 39.34 -85.64 -85.99
C ALA A 288 38.92 -86.76 -86.98
N LEU A 289 37.81 -87.46 -86.72
CA LEU A 289 37.28 -88.55 -87.56
C LEU A 289 36.11 -88.14 -88.48
N ALA A 290 35.68 -86.88 -88.51
CA ALA A 290 34.51 -86.49 -89.30
C ALA A 290 34.69 -85.13 -89.99
N LEU A 291 35.22 -85.17 -91.21
CA LEU A 291 35.25 -84.07 -92.19
C LEU A 291 34.31 -84.42 -93.36
N HIS A 292 33.21 -83.68 -93.51
CA HIS A 292 32.72 -83.05 -94.76
C HIS A 292 31.23 -82.60 -94.68
N ASP A 293 31.02 -81.28 -94.85
CA ASP A 293 29.95 -80.45 -95.48
C ASP A 293 28.44 -80.83 -95.44
N PRO A 294 27.46 -79.89 -95.62
CA PRO A 294 27.46 -78.43 -95.47
C PRO A 294 26.35 -77.86 -94.54
N ASN A 295 26.70 -76.78 -93.84
CA ASN A 295 25.91 -75.61 -93.42
C ASN A 295 24.49 -75.75 -92.76
N PRO A 296 24.43 -76.21 -91.49
CA PRO A 296 23.37 -75.88 -90.52
C PRO A 296 23.58 -74.52 -89.82
N GLY A 297 24.74 -73.89 -90.00
CA GLY A 297 25.18 -72.72 -89.23
C GLY A 297 24.41 -71.44 -89.52
N ILE A 298 23.87 -71.27 -90.74
CA ILE A 298 23.08 -70.07 -91.08
C ILE A 298 21.71 -70.08 -90.39
N ILE A 299 21.08 -71.25 -90.24
CA ILE A 299 19.78 -71.37 -89.55
C ILE A 299 19.98 -71.22 -88.03
N GLN A 300 21.00 -71.88 -87.46
CA GLN A 300 21.37 -71.69 -86.05
C GLN A 300 21.79 -70.25 -85.74
N ALA A 301 22.47 -69.55 -86.65
CA ALA A 301 22.85 -68.15 -86.44
C ALA A 301 21.63 -67.21 -86.43
N LEU A 302 20.54 -67.55 -87.12
CA LEU A 302 19.30 -66.78 -87.10
C LEU A 302 18.44 -67.13 -85.86
N GLU A 303 18.41 -68.39 -85.44
CA GLU A 303 17.76 -68.82 -84.19
C GLU A 303 18.46 -68.21 -82.97
N ASN A 304 19.80 -68.23 -82.91
CA ASN A 304 20.56 -67.61 -81.83
C ASN A 304 20.31 -66.09 -81.76
N LYS A 305 20.22 -65.41 -82.90
CA LYS A 305 19.88 -63.96 -82.93
C LYS A 305 18.44 -63.70 -82.48
N LEU A 306 17.52 -64.62 -82.73
CA LEU A 306 16.14 -64.52 -82.25
C LEU A 306 16.06 -64.76 -80.75
N ASP A 307 16.80 -65.73 -80.22
CA ASP A 307 16.91 -66.01 -78.79
C ASP A 307 17.59 -64.87 -78.03
N GLU A 308 18.64 -64.26 -78.60
CA GLU A 308 19.27 -63.05 -78.08
C GLU A 308 18.28 -61.88 -78.04
N ALA A 309 17.49 -61.68 -79.11
CA ALA A 309 16.46 -60.65 -79.14
C ALA A 309 15.37 -60.89 -78.09
N ASN A 310 14.96 -62.14 -77.87
CA ASN A 310 13.98 -62.52 -76.83
C ASN A 310 14.56 -62.38 -75.41
N ALA A 311 15.85 -62.67 -75.22
CA ALA A 311 16.54 -62.45 -73.94
C ALA A 311 16.65 -60.94 -73.62
N VAL A 312 16.92 -60.11 -74.63
CA VAL A 312 16.97 -58.65 -74.47
C VAL A 312 15.59 -58.08 -74.15
N THR A 313 14.53 -58.52 -74.83
CA THR A 313 13.16 -58.05 -74.53
C THR A 313 12.70 -58.47 -73.14
N THR A 314 12.96 -59.71 -72.73
CA THR A 314 12.63 -60.18 -71.36
C THR A 314 13.44 -59.44 -70.30
N ALA A 315 14.73 -59.15 -70.53
CA ALA A 315 15.55 -58.34 -69.64
C ALA A 315 15.04 -56.89 -69.54
N LEU A 316 14.64 -56.29 -70.67
CA LEU A 316 14.03 -54.95 -70.69
C LEU A 316 12.70 -54.92 -69.94
N GLN A 317 11.89 -55.97 -70.08
CA GLN A 317 10.58 -56.07 -69.41
C GLN A 317 10.74 -56.27 -67.90
N ALA A 318 11.73 -57.05 -67.46
CA ALA A 318 12.10 -57.19 -66.05
C ALA A 318 12.72 -55.90 -65.46
N ALA A 319 13.53 -55.17 -66.25
CA ALA A 319 14.05 -53.87 -65.84
C ALA A 319 12.93 -52.82 -65.73
N ALA A 320 11.95 -52.85 -66.63
CA ALA A 320 10.79 -51.97 -66.57
C ALA A 320 9.89 -52.25 -65.35
N SER A 321 9.69 -53.52 -64.98
CA SER A 321 8.94 -53.87 -63.75
C SER A 321 9.68 -53.47 -62.48
N ALA A 322 11.00 -53.70 -62.41
CA ALA A 322 11.80 -53.29 -61.26
C ALA A 322 11.82 -51.75 -61.11
N ALA A 323 11.92 -51.01 -62.21
CA ALA A 323 11.84 -49.55 -62.18
C ALA A 323 10.45 -49.03 -61.73
N ALA A 324 9.38 -49.74 -62.08
CA ALA A 324 8.02 -49.42 -61.63
C ALA A 324 7.83 -49.69 -60.13
N GLU A 325 8.39 -50.78 -59.60
CA GLU A 325 8.41 -51.09 -58.18
C GLU A 325 9.21 -50.06 -57.37
N GLU A 326 10.42 -49.71 -57.82
CA GLU A 326 11.20 -48.64 -57.18
C GLU A 326 10.49 -47.28 -57.20
N ALA A 327 9.76 -46.96 -58.28
CA ALA A 327 8.98 -45.73 -58.35
C ALA A 327 7.79 -45.74 -57.36
N ALA A 328 7.17 -46.91 -57.15
CA ALA A 328 6.10 -47.08 -56.16
C ALA A 328 6.63 -46.96 -54.72
N GLU A 329 7.79 -47.56 -54.43
CA GLU A 329 8.44 -47.43 -53.11
C GLU A 329 8.81 -45.98 -52.80
N ARG A 330 9.47 -45.28 -53.74
CA ARG A 330 9.82 -43.85 -53.61
C ARG A 330 8.58 -42.98 -53.38
N LYS A 331 7.46 -43.30 -54.01
CA LYS A 331 6.19 -42.59 -53.79
C LYS A 331 5.65 -42.83 -52.38
N SER A 332 5.71 -44.06 -51.88
CA SER A 332 5.27 -44.38 -50.51
C SER A 332 6.18 -43.74 -49.44
N ASP A 333 7.49 -43.65 -49.70
CA ASP A 333 8.44 -42.97 -48.84
C ASP A 333 8.18 -41.46 -48.79
N ALA A 334 7.86 -40.85 -49.95
CA ALA A 334 7.48 -39.45 -50.03
C ALA A 334 6.17 -39.15 -49.26
N GLU A 335 5.16 -40.01 -49.40
CA GLU A 335 3.89 -39.87 -48.65
C GLU A 335 4.10 -40.00 -47.14
N ARG A 336 4.99 -40.91 -46.69
CA ARG A 336 5.38 -41.04 -45.28
C ARG A 336 6.14 -39.80 -44.77
N ALA A 337 7.02 -39.24 -45.59
CA ALA A 337 7.73 -38.01 -45.27
C ALA A 337 6.76 -36.82 -45.15
N ASP A 338 5.81 -36.68 -46.07
CA ASP A 338 4.79 -35.62 -46.04
C ASP A 338 3.89 -35.72 -44.80
N ALA A 339 3.49 -36.93 -44.41
CA ALA A 339 2.74 -37.16 -43.17
C ALA A 339 3.54 -36.75 -41.92
N SER A 340 4.84 -37.06 -41.89
CA SER A 340 5.72 -36.66 -40.79
C SER A 340 5.92 -35.13 -40.72
N LEU A 341 6.02 -34.46 -41.87
CA LEU A 341 6.12 -33.00 -41.96
C LEU A 341 4.81 -32.33 -41.53
N ALA A 342 3.65 -32.90 -41.86
CA ALA A 342 2.36 -32.40 -41.40
C ALA A 342 2.23 -32.49 -39.87
N ALA A 343 2.61 -33.61 -39.27
CA ALA A 343 2.63 -33.77 -37.82
C ALA A 343 3.60 -32.80 -37.13
N ALA A 344 4.78 -32.56 -37.73
CA ALA A 344 5.75 -31.58 -37.23
C ALA A 344 5.22 -30.13 -37.32
N ARG A 345 4.46 -29.79 -38.37
CA ARG A 345 3.82 -28.47 -38.48
C ARG A 345 2.77 -28.26 -37.39
N GLU A 346 1.96 -29.28 -37.09
CA GLU A 346 0.95 -29.20 -36.03
C GLU A 346 1.59 -29.01 -34.64
N THR A 347 2.73 -29.67 -34.37
CA THR A 347 3.45 -29.46 -33.10
C THR A 347 4.08 -28.08 -33.02
N ILE A 348 4.61 -27.55 -34.11
CA ILE A 348 5.12 -26.17 -34.19
C ILE A 348 3.98 -25.18 -33.89
N GLU A 349 2.82 -25.33 -34.51
CA GLU A 349 1.67 -24.43 -34.29
C GLU A 349 1.19 -24.48 -32.83
N LYS A 350 1.15 -25.67 -32.22
CA LYS A 350 0.87 -25.84 -30.78
C LYS A 350 1.90 -25.11 -29.92
N LEU A 351 3.19 -25.20 -30.24
CA LEU A 351 4.25 -24.50 -29.50
C LEU A 351 4.15 -22.98 -29.68
N GLU A 352 3.88 -22.48 -30.88
CA GLU A 352 3.67 -21.05 -31.14
C GLU A 352 2.48 -20.48 -30.36
N SER A 353 1.39 -21.25 -30.23
CA SER A 353 0.24 -20.84 -29.40
C SER A 353 0.61 -20.73 -27.92
N LYS A 354 1.44 -21.66 -27.41
CA LYS A 354 1.93 -21.63 -26.02
C LYS A 354 2.88 -20.46 -25.79
N VAL A 355 3.79 -20.20 -26.71
CA VAL A 355 4.71 -19.04 -26.63
C VAL A 355 3.92 -17.75 -26.55
N ARG A 356 2.94 -17.54 -27.45
CA ARG A 356 2.07 -16.35 -27.41
C ARG A 356 1.32 -16.21 -26.09
N HIS A 357 0.84 -17.31 -25.51
CA HIS A 357 0.17 -17.29 -24.21
C HIS A 357 1.13 -16.90 -23.08
N LEU A 358 2.33 -17.46 -23.05
CA LEU A 358 3.35 -17.14 -22.05
C LEU A 358 3.85 -15.70 -22.15
N GLU A 359 4.03 -15.18 -23.37
CA GLU A 359 4.37 -13.78 -23.61
C GLU A 359 3.27 -12.84 -23.09
N GLY A 360 1.99 -13.20 -23.31
CA GLY A 360 0.86 -12.46 -22.75
C GLY A 360 0.83 -12.48 -21.22
N ALA A 361 1.08 -13.63 -20.60
CA ALA A 361 1.14 -13.76 -19.14
C ALA A 361 2.32 -12.97 -18.55
N LEU A 362 3.48 -12.99 -19.21
CA LEU A 362 4.66 -12.22 -18.81
C LEU A 362 4.35 -10.71 -18.83
N ALA A 363 3.78 -10.20 -19.93
CA ALA A 363 3.41 -8.80 -20.06
C ALA A 363 2.41 -8.34 -18.98
N GLN A 364 1.44 -9.20 -18.63
CA GLN A 364 0.52 -8.94 -17.53
C GLN A 364 1.23 -8.89 -16.16
N SER A 365 2.17 -9.81 -15.92
CA SER A 365 2.94 -9.81 -14.68
C SER A 365 3.80 -8.56 -14.53
N GLU A 366 4.48 -8.14 -15.60
CA GLU A 366 5.29 -6.93 -15.65
C GLU A 366 4.45 -5.68 -15.39
N ALA A 367 3.27 -5.57 -16.00
CA ALA A 367 2.33 -4.50 -15.74
C ALA A 367 1.88 -4.46 -14.27
N SER A 368 1.61 -5.62 -13.66
CA SER A 368 1.22 -5.69 -12.24
C SER A 368 2.36 -5.24 -11.31
N CYS A 369 3.61 -5.63 -11.62
CA CYS A 369 4.77 -5.22 -10.85
C CYS A 369 5.00 -3.71 -10.91
N LEU A 370 4.80 -3.10 -12.09
CA LEU A 370 4.90 -1.65 -12.25
C LEU A 370 3.82 -0.91 -11.45
N LEU A 371 2.57 -1.41 -11.48
CA LEU A 371 1.49 -0.85 -10.67
C LEU A 371 1.83 -0.93 -9.17
N HIS A 372 2.25 -2.09 -8.68
CA HIS A 372 2.67 -2.26 -7.29
C HIS A 372 3.86 -1.35 -6.92
N ALA A 373 4.82 -1.15 -7.82
CA ALA A 373 5.94 -0.24 -7.59
C ALA A 373 5.44 1.22 -7.44
N THR A 374 4.53 1.66 -8.31
CA THR A 374 3.94 3.01 -8.22
C THR A 374 3.09 3.20 -6.96
N GLU A 375 2.37 2.18 -6.52
CA GLU A 375 1.62 2.21 -5.26
C GLU A 375 2.55 2.36 -4.05
N LEU A 376 3.68 1.63 -4.03
CA LEU A 376 4.69 1.75 -2.97
C LEU A 376 5.37 3.13 -2.95
N GLU A 377 5.60 3.74 -4.12
CA GLU A 377 6.11 5.11 -4.16
C GLU A 377 5.07 6.09 -3.60
N GLN A 378 3.80 5.94 -3.97
CA GLN A 378 2.72 6.78 -3.43
C GLN A 378 2.58 6.63 -1.91
N THR A 379 2.70 5.42 -1.35
CA THR A 379 2.66 5.24 0.11
C THR A 379 3.85 5.92 0.79
N ARG A 380 5.07 5.78 0.24
CA ARG A 380 6.26 6.49 0.75
C ARG A 380 6.10 8.00 0.73
N TRP A 381 5.52 8.56 -0.33
CA TRP A 381 5.23 10.00 -0.39
C TRP A 381 4.23 10.44 0.68
N ARG A 382 3.18 9.63 0.93
CA ARG A 382 2.20 9.91 1.99
C ARG A 382 2.83 9.82 3.37
N GLU A 383 3.68 8.83 3.62
CA GLU A 383 4.42 8.69 4.89
C GLU A 383 5.37 9.86 5.11
N ALA A 384 6.11 10.29 4.08
CA ALA A 384 6.97 11.46 4.17
C ALA A 384 6.17 12.75 4.47
N ALA A 385 5.01 12.93 3.82
CA ALA A 385 4.11 14.05 4.11
C ALA A 385 3.53 13.98 5.53
N ALA A 386 3.14 12.80 6.00
CA ALA A 386 2.68 12.61 7.38
C ALA A 386 3.79 12.92 8.39
N GLY A 387 5.03 12.52 8.10
CA GLY A 387 6.21 12.82 8.92
C GLY A 387 6.50 14.31 9.02
N THR A 388 6.39 15.08 7.92
CA THR A 388 6.55 16.54 7.96
C THR A 388 5.43 17.23 8.73
N HIS A 389 4.18 16.76 8.59
CA HIS A 389 3.07 17.26 9.39
C HIS A 389 3.24 16.97 10.89
N ALA A 390 3.71 15.78 11.25
CA ALA A 390 4.02 15.42 12.64
C ALA A 390 5.12 16.30 13.22
N ALA A 391 6.22 16.51 12.48
CA ALA A 391 7.31 17.41 12.90
C ALA A 391 6.82 18.85 13.13
N HIS A 392 5.97 19.37 12.24
CA HIS A 392 5.40 20.70 12.40
C HIS A 392 4.42 20.80 13.59
N ALA A 393 3.66 19.73 13.87
CA ALA A 393 2.80 19.67 15.05
C ALA A 393 3.62 19.64 16.34
N GLU A 394 4.74 18.91 16.38
CA GLU A 394 5.66 18.89 17.52
C GLU A 394 6.30 20.27 17.77
N GLU A 395 6.68 20.98 16.71
CA GLU A 395 7.21 22.34 16.80
C GLU A 395 6.18 23.30 17.39
N LYS A 396 4.94 23.28 16.89
CA LYS A 396 3.83 24.06 17.47
C LYS A 396 3.55 23.72 18.93
N LEU A 397 3.65 22.43 19.31
CA LEU A 397 3.49 22.03 20.70
C LEU A 397 4.62 22.55 21.59
N LYS A 398 5.86 22.63 21.07
CA LYS A 398 6.97 23.28 21.79
C LYS A 398 6.71 24.78 21.97
N GLU A 399 6.32 25.48 20.90
CA GLU A 399 5.96 26.91 20.98
C GLU A 399 4.85 27.18 22.01
N LEU A 400 3.80 26.36 22.01
CA LEU A 400 2.71 26.48 22.99
C LEU A 400 3.16 26.19 24.43
N ARG A 401 4.06 25.22 24.63
CA ARG A 401 4.64 24.93 25.95
C ARG A 401 5.50 26.09 26.44
N ASP A 402 6.33 26.67 25.57
CA ASP A 402 7.17 27.81 25.91
C ASP A 402 6.31 29.04 26.23
N ALA A 403 5.26 29.29 25.45
CA ALA A 403 4.28 30.34 25.72
C ALA A 403 3.54 30.13 27.05
N SER A 404 3.15 28.89 27.36
CA SER A 404 2.54 28.55 28.66
C SER A 404 3.51 28.82 29.82
N ALA A 405 4.77 28.40 29.69
CA ALA A 405 5.80 28.65 30.71
C ALA A 405 6.07 30.15 30.90
N GLU A 406 6.02 30.95 29.83
CA GLU A 406 6.09 32.41 29.95
C GLU A 406 4.90 33.01 30.68
N LEU A 407 3.67 32.53 30.40
CA LEU A 407 2.47 32.99 31.10
C LEU A 407 2.51 32.63 32.58
N GLU A 408 2.96 31.43 32.93
CA GLU A 408 3.18 31.01 34.33
C GLU A 408 4.19 31.92 35.04
N ARG A 409 5.34 32.20 34.41
CA ARG A 409 6.33 33.15 34.98
C ARG A 409 5.73 34.54 35.18
N ARG A 410 4.91 35.03 34.25
CA ARG A 410 4.22 36.33 34.39
C ARG A 410 3.20 36.30 35.52
N ALA A 411 2.46 35.20 35.69
CA ALA A 411 1.52 35.01 36.79
C ALA A 411 2.25 34.99 38.14
N ASP A 412 3.38 34.29 38.26
CA ASP A 412 4.20 34.27 39.47
C ASP A 412 4.72 35.66 39.84
N VAL A 413 5.20 36.43 38.84
CA VAL A 413 5.66 37.80 39.06
C VAL A 413 4.51 38.71 39.51
N ALA A 414 3.34 38.58 38.89
CA ALA A 414 2.15 39.32 39.29
C ALA A 414 1.70 38.93 40.71
N GLN A 415 1.73 37.65 41.07
CA GLN A 415 1.40 37.17 42.41
C GLN A 415 2.40 37.71 43.45
N ARG A 416 3.69 37.68 43.18
CA ARG A 416 4.72 38.30 44.05
C ARG A 416 4.58 39.82 44.15
N ALA A 417 4.11 40.50 43.11
CA ALA A 417 3.79 41.92 43.19
C ALA A 417 2.58 42.15 44.10
N SER A 418 1.50 41.39 43.92
CA SER A 418 0.30 41.48 44.75
C SER A 418 0.57 41.23 46.24
N LEU A 419 1.41 40.24 46.57
CA LEU A 419 1.83 39.97 47.95
C LEU A 419 2.66 41.10 48.55
N ARG A 420 3.52 41.75 47.74
CA ARG A 420 4.28 42.93 48.18
C ARG A 420 3.38 44.13 48.43
N ASP A 421 2.39 44.35 47.57
CA ASP A 421 1.43 45.44 47.71
C ASP A 421 0.50 45.20 48.90
N ALA A 422 0.05 43.96 49.13
CA ALA A 422 -0.68 43.58 50.34
C ALA A 422 0.14 43.84 51.60
N GLY A 423 1.41 43.42 51.65
CA GLY A 423 2.29 43.70 52.79
C GLY A 423 2.56 45.19 53.01
N ARG A 424 2.59 46.01 51.96
CA ARG A 424 2.68 47.47 52.08
C ARG A 424 1.40 48.09 52.65
N LEU A 425 0.24 47.59 52.26
CA LEU A 425 -1.05 48.01 52.81
C LEU A 425 -1.16 47.64 54.29
N GLU A 426 -0.82 46.41 54.67
CA GLU A 426 -0.77 45.99 56.07
C GLU A 426 0.19 46.86 56.90
N ALA A 427 1.37 47.19 56.36
CA ALA A 427 2.32 48.08 57.02
C ALA A 427 1.78 49.51 57.16
N ALA A 428 1.03 50.01 56.18
CA ALA A 428 0.38 51.32 56.22
C ALA A 428 -0.77 51.36 57.24
N GLU A 429 -1.59 50.31 57.31
CA GLU A 429 -2.64 50.14 58.33
C GLU A 429 -2.03 50.06 59.74
N ALA A 430 -0.94 49.30 59.90
CA ALA A 430 -0.18 49.24 61.15
C ALA A 430 0.47 50.59 61.52
N ALA A 431 0.81 51.44 60.55
CA ALA A 431 1.31 52.78 60.80
C ALA A 431 0.19 53.75 61.18
N LEU A 432 -0.98 53.65 60.55
CA LEU A 432 -2.18 54.44 60.87
C LEU A 432 -2.67 54.14 62.29
N THR A 433 -2.79 52.87 62.66
CA THR A 433 -3.17 52.47 64.03
C THR A 433 -2.21 53.03 65.08
N ARG A 434 -0.90 52.94 64.86
CA ARG A 434 0.10 53.58 65.74
C ARG A 434 -0.03 55.11 65.80
N ALA A 435 -0.40 55.75 64.69
CA ALA A 435 -0.61 57.19 64.66
C ALA A 435 -1.87 57.60 65.42
N ASP A 436 -2.96 56.84 65.29
CA ASP A 436 -4.20 57.02 66.04
C ASP A 436 -3.99 56.81 67.54
N ASP A 437 -3.22 55.79 67.93
CA ASP A 437 -2.86 55.56 69.34
C ASP A 437 -2.05 56.72 69.92
N ARG A 438 -1.08 57.26 69.16
CA ARG A 438 -0.34 58.47 69.56
C ARG A 438 -1.24 59.68 69.67
N ALA A 439 -2.20 59.85 68.75
CA ALA A 439 -3.15 60.94 68.79
C ALA A 439 -4.07 60.85 70.02
N ARG A 440 -4.51 59.63 70.38
CA ARG A 440 -5.28 59.37 71.61
C ARG A 440 -4.47 59.70 72.87
N LEU A 441 -3.23 59.23 72.95
CA LEU A 441 -2.34 59.56 74.07
C LEU A 441 -2.12 61.07 74.19
N ALA A 442 -1.92 61.77 73.06
CA ALA A 442 -1.78 63.23 73.06
C ALA A 442 -3.08 63.96 73.45
N SER A 443 -4.26 63.43 73.11
CA SER A 443 -5.52 63.99 73.61
C SER A 443 -5.71 63.74 75.10
N GLU A 444 -5.37 62.56 75.61
CA GLU A 444 -5.43 62.24 77.04
C GLU A 444 -4.46 63.11 77.84
N GLU A 445 -3.25 63.36 77.32
CA GLU A 445 -2.29 64.29 77.92
C GLU A 445 -2.83 65.73 77.93
N LYS A 446 -3.47 66.18 76.84
CA LYS A 446 -4.12 67.50 76.81
C LYS A 446 -5.29 67.60 77.77
N GLU A 447 -6.09 66.55 77.91
CA GLU A 447 -7.19 66.49 78.88
C GLU A 447 -6.65 66.54 80.31
N LYS A 448 -5.61 65.77 80.63
CA LYS A 448 -4.92 65.84 81.94
C LYS A 448 -4.39 67.24 82.23
N LEU A 449 -3.70 67.87 81.27
CA LEU A 449 -3.21 69.25 81.42
C LEU A 449 -4.37 70.26 81.58
N ALA A 450 -5.50 70.05 80.90
CA ALA A 450 -6.69 70.89 81.04
C ALA A 450 -7.40 70.68 82.39
N GLU A 451 -7.39 69.47 82.93
CA GLU A 451 -7.89 69.16 84.28
C GLU A 451 -6.98 69.76 85.36
N GLU A 452 -5.66 69.63 85.22
CA GLU A 452 -4.67 70.28 86.10
C GLU A 452 -4.85 71.81 86.10
N ALA A 453 -5.09 72.42 84.94
CA ALA A 453 -5.37 73.85 84.81
C ALA A 453 -6.74 74.30 85.34
N ARG A 454 -7.69 73.37 85.58
CA ARG A 454 -8.98 73.67 86.25
C ARG A 454 -8.89 73.56 87.77
N ILE A 455 -7.88 72.84 88.28
CA ILE A 455 -7.66 72.62 89.71
C ILE A 455 -6.78 73.74 90.31
N ALA A 456 -5.92 74.37 89.50
CA ALA A 456 -5.19 75.60 89.82
C ALA A 456 -6.07 76.85 89.67
#